data_AF-A0A5Q4E0C3-F1
#
_entry.id   AF-A0A5Q4E0C3-F1
#
_cell.length_a   1.000
_cell.length_b   1.000
_cell.length_c   1.000
_cell.angle_alpha   90.00
_cell.angle_beta   90.00
_cell.angle_gamma   90.00
#
_symmetry.space_group_name_H-M   'P 1'
#
loop_
_entity.id
_entity.type
_entity.pdbx_description
1 polymer ?
#
loop_
_entity_poly.entity_id
_entity_poly.type
_entity_poly.pdbx_seq_one_letter_code
_entity_poly.pdbx_strand_id
1 'polypeptide(L)' 'FYHEHSVLNEPDLNVSLFRVQLSLLTAGVVKTATGLLGIEVPERM' A
#
# COMPACT_ATOMS: atom_id res chain seq x y z
N PHE A 1 9.42 -3.19 3.79
CA PHE A 1 8.05 -3.03 4.37
C PHE A 1 7.24 -4.33 4.36
N TYR A 2 6.64 -4.77 3.25
CA TYR A 2 5.75 -5.94 3.25
C TYR A 2 6.41 -7.27 3.67
N HIS A 3 7.73 -7.42 3.44
CA HIS A 3 8.49 -8.60 3.89
C HIS A 3 8.88 -8.58 5.37
N GLU A 4 8.99 -7.40 5.98
CA GLU A 4 9.56 -7.22 7.33
C GLU A 4 8.47 -6.90 8.35
N HIS A 5 7.31 -6.40 7.90
CA HIS A 5 6.21 -5.97 8.75
C HIS A 5 4.90 -6.59 8.30
N SER A 6 4.26 -7.33 9.21
CA SER A 6 2.92 -7.86 8.97
C SER A 6 1.90 -6.73 9.04
N VAL A 7 1.11 -6.54 7.99
CA VAL A 7 0.08 -5.47 7.99
C VAL A 7 -1.18 -5.92 8.71
N LEU A 8 -1.67 -7.13 8.40
CA LEU A 8 -2.96 -7.63 8.89
C LEU A 8 -2.84 -8.49 10.15
N ASN A 9 -1.70 -9.16 10.37
CA ASN A 9 -1.50 -10.02 11.55
C ASN A 9 -0.71 -9.32 12.66
N GLU A 10 -0.70 -7.99 12.68
CA GLU A 10 -0.07 -7.22 13.76
C GLU A 10 -0.98 -7.25 15.01
N PRO A 11 -0.46 -7.64 16.19
CA PRO A 11 -1.28 -7.73 17.41
C PRO A 11 -1.80 -6.37 17.92
N ASP A 12 -1.07 -5.28 17.68
CA ASP A 12 -1.54 -3.94 17.99
C ASP A 12 -2.42 -3.41 16.84
N LEU A 13 -3.71 -3.25 17.13
CA LEU A 13 -4.70 -2.77 16.16
C LEU A 13 -4.38 -1.37 15.64
N ASN A 14 -3.83 -0.47 16.46
CA ASN A 14 -3.48 0.89 16.02
C ASN A 14 -2.34 0.84 15.01
N VAL A 15 -1.35 -0.02 15.26
CA VAL A 15 -0.22 -0.24 14.35
C VAL A 15 -0.71 -0.90 13.06
N SER A 16 -1.60 -1.90 13.14
CA SER A 16 -2.20 -2.53 11.95
C SER A 16 -2.94 -1.50 11.09
N LEU A 17 -3.84 -0.71 11.70
CA LEU A 17 -4.60 0.33 11.00
C LEU A 17 -3.70 1.38 10.35
N PHE A 18 -2.65 1.82 11.05
CA PHE A 18 -1.66 2.73 10.50
C PHE A 18 -0.98 2.14 9.27
N ARG A 19 -0.55 0.87 9.33
CA ARG A 19 0.09 0.19 8.20
C ARG A 19 -0.86 -0.01 7.01
N VAL A 20 -2.15 -0.23 7.26
CA VAL A 20 -3.19 -0.28 6.20
C VAL A 20 -3.31 1.08 5.51
N GLN A 21 -3.42 2.17 6.28
CA GLN A 21 -3.50 3.52 5.73
C GLN A 21 -2.24 3.90 4.93
N LEU A 22 -1.06 3.53 5.44
CA LEU A 22 0.21 3.73 4.75
C LEU A 22 0.25 2.98 3.41
N SER A 23 -0.25 1.75 3.39
CA SER A 23 -0.33 0.94 2.17
C SER A 23 -1.28 1.56 1.14
N LEU A 24 -2.43 2.07 1.58
CA LEU A 24 -3.39 2.76 0.73
C LEU A 24 -2.81 4.03 0.11
N LEU A 25 -2.12 4.85 0.93
CA LEU A 25 -1.45 6.06 0.46
C LEU A 25 -0.37 5.72 -0.58
N THR A 26 0.44 4.70 -0.30
CA THR A 26 1.50 4.25 -1.20
C THR A 26 0.92 3.77 -2.54
N ALA A 27 -0.16 3.00 -2.51
CA ALA A 27 -0.86 2.56 -3.72
C ALA A 27 -1.36 3.74 -4.56
N GLY A 28 -1.91 4.78 -3.91
CA GLY A 28 -2.33 6.02 -4.57
C GLY A 28 -1.16 6.72 -5.27
N VAL A 29 -0.05 6.90 -4.56
CA VAL A 29 1.17 7.53 -5.12
C VAL A 29 1.70 6.73 -6.31
N VAL A 30 1.79 5.40 -6.20
CA VAL A 30 2.26 4.54 -7.29
C VAL A 30 1.34 4.68 -8.49
N LYS A 31 0.01 4.57 -8.32
CA LYS A 31 -0.98 4.71 -9.40
C LYS A 31 -0.86 6.06 -10.10
N THR A 32 -0.70 7.16 -9.35
CA THR A 32 -0.49 8.48 -9.94
C THR A 32 0.83 8.56 -10.69
N ALA A 33 1.93 8.09 -10.10
CA ALA A 33 3.25 8.14 -10.72
C ALA A 33 3.30 7.32 -12.02
N THR A 34 2.75 6.11 -12.04
CA THR A 34 2.68 5.28 -13.24
C THR A 34 1.73 5.87 -14.28
N GLY A 35 0.60 6.44 -13.84
CA GLY A 35 -0.33 7.14 -14.74
C GLY A 35 0.31 8.33 -15.43
N LEU A 36 1.15 9.10 -14.73
CA LEU A 36 1.93 10.20 -15.33
C LEU A 36 2.94 9.72 -16.38
N LEU A 37 3.40 8.47 -16.29
CA LEU A 37 4.26 7.82 -17.28
C LEU A 37 3.48 7.15 -18.42
N GLY A 38 2.15 7.23 -18.41
CA GLY A 38 1.28 6.56 -19.39
C GLY A 38 1.16 5.05 -19.18
N ILE A 39 1.50 4.55 -17.99
CA ILE A 39 1.44 3.13 -17.63
C ILE A 39 0.15 2.86 -16.84
N GLU A 40 -0.70 1.98 -17.36
CA GLU A 40 -1.90 1.52 -16.67
C GLU A 40 -1.55 0.42 -15.67
N VAL A 41 -1.82 0.68 -14.38
CA VAL A 41 -1.60 -0.30 -13.31
C VAL A 41 -2.89 -1.09 -13.09
N PRO A 42 -2.84 -2.43 -13.18
CA PRO A 42 -4.01 -3.26 -12.93
C PRO A 42 -4.36 -3.26 -11.43
N GLU A 43 -5.65 -3.34 -11.12
CA GLU A 43 -6.14 -3.43 -9.73
C GLU A 43 -5.73 -4.75 -9.04
N ARG A 44 -5.40 -5.78 -9.84
CA ARG A 44 -4.83 -7.06 -9.38
C ARG A 44 -3.81 -7.53 -10.41
N MET A 45 -2.60 -7.85 -9.95
CA MET A 45 -1.59 -8.56 -10.76
C MET A 45 -1.93 -10.04 -10.87
#